data_AF-A0A1F5RIP3-F1
#
_entry.id   AF-A0A1F5RIP3-F1
#
_cell.length_a   1.000
_cell.length_b   1.000
_cell.length_c   1.000
_cell.angle_alpha   90.00
_cell.angle_beta   90.00
_cell.angle_gamma   90.00
#
_symmetry.space_group_name_H-M   'P 1'
#
loop_
_entity.id
_entity.type
_entity.pdbx_description
1 polymer ?
#
loop_
_entity_poly.entity_id
_entity_poly.type
_entity_poly.pdbx_seq_one_letter_code
_entity_poly.pdbx_strand_id
1 'polypeptide(L)'
;MGEIKQLGKVQFGDVVGTAIKEHWSGVLTIDNPEYTEYVEFKGGSISGFSSAERKKLIGEILTAGGHLSPEEVKRAVDHQKKNGGRLGDILVELEMITRQRLEEAMALHQMSVLALCLSAKDSELSFEPDIALESKK
;
A
#
# COMPACT_ATOMS: atom_id res chain seq x y z
N MET A 1 -18.41 -11.01 -7.63
CA MET A 1 -18.08 -9.75 -6.93
C MET A 1 -19.07 -9.62 -5.80
N GLY A 2 -18.62 -9.71 -4.56
CA GLY A 2 -19.53 -9.60 -3.42
C GLY A 2 -19.96 -8.14 -3.19
N GLU A 3 -21.00 -7.97 -2.38
CA GLU A 3 -21.56 -6.66 -2.06
C GLU A 3 -20.58 -5.83 -1.23
N ILE A 4 -20.48 -4.53 -1.54
CA ILE A 4 -19.65 -3.58 -0.78
C ILE A 4 -20.26 -3.39 0.61
N LYS A 5 -19.51 -3.69 1.66
CA LYS A 5 -19.92 -3.48 3.04
C LYS A 5 -19.51 -2.08 3.48
N GLN A 6 -20.49 -1.19 3.68
CA GLN A 6 -20.26 0.11 4.31
C GLN A 6 -20.13 -0.09 5.83
N LEU A 7 -18.93 0.10 6.37
CA LEU A 7 -18.65 -0.08 7.80
C LEU A 7 -18.85 1.22 8.58
N GLY A 8 -18.80 2.37 7.90
CA GLY A 8 -18.95 3.70 8.50
C GLY A 8 -17.74 4.10 9.33
N LYS A 9 -17.97 4.93 10.36
CA LYS A 9 -16.92 5.42 11.25
C LYS A 9 -16.59 4.39 12.33
N VAL A 10 -15.69 3.46 12.02
CA VAL A 10 -15.18 2.44 12.93
C VAL A 10 -13.66 2.52 13.04
N GLN A 11 -13.10 2.11 14.17
CA GLN A 11 -11.65 2.08 14.34
C GLN A 11 -11.05 0.98 13.46
N PHE A 12 -9.95 1.28 12.78
CA PHE A 12 -9.24 0.30 11.96
C PHE A 12 -8.89 -0.98 12.74
N GLY A 13 -8.50 -0.85 14.01
CA GLY A 13 -8.20 -1.99 14.89
C GLY A 13 -9.37 -2.95 15.09
N ASP A 14 -10.60 -2.43 15.21
CA ASP A 14 -11.81 -3.25 15.36
C ASP A 14 -12.12 -4.02 14.07
N VAL A 15 -11.87 -3.37 12.92
CA VAL A 15 -12.01 -4.00 11.60
C VAL A 15 -10.99 -5.12 11.43
N VAL A 16 -9.73 -4.92 11.85
CA VAL A 16 -8.71 -5.97 11.82
C VAL A 16 -9.12 -7.17 12.70
N GLY A 17 -9.63 -6.92 13.90
CA GLY A 17 -10.13 -7.99 14.78
C GLY A 17 -11.26 -8.79 14.14
N THR A 18 -12.18 -8.09 13.46
CA THR A 18 -13.29 -8.71 12.72
C THR A 18 -12.78 -9.52 11.52
N ALA A 19 -11.86 -8.95 10.73
CA ALA A 19 -11.28 -9.59 9.56
C ALA A 19 -10.55 -10.89 9.92
N ILE A 20 -9.83 -10.92 11.04
CA ILE A 20 -9.17 -12.13 11.56
C ILE A 20 -10.22 -13.17 11.94
N LYS A 21 -11.22 -12.79 12.74
CA LYS A 21 -12.27 -13.69 13.23
C LYS A 21 -13.10 -14.31 12.10
N GLU A 22 -13.35 -13.54 11.05
CA GLU A 22 -14.21 -13.92 9.92
C GLU A 22 -13.42 -14.34 8.67
N HIS A 23 -12.09 -14.44 8.75
CA HIS A 23 -11.22 -14.82 7.63
C HIS A 23 -11.44 -14.00 6.35
N TRP A 24 -11.59 -12.68 6.47
CA TRP A 24 -11.88 -11.81 5.33
C TRP A 24 -10.83 -11.95 4.22
N SER A 25 -11.32 -11.93 2.98
CA SER A 25 -10.51 -11.82 1.77
C SER A 25 -11.10 -10.76 0.87
N GLY A 26 -10.32 -9.73 0.54
CA GLY A 26 -10.81 -8.54 -0.15
C GLY A 26 -10.00 -7.29 0.19
N VAL A 27 -10.53 -6.12 -0.13
CA VAL A 27 -9.88 -4.83 0.12
C VAL A 27 -10.75 -3.96 1.01
N LEU A 28 -10.17 -3.50 2.11
CA LEU A 28 -10.71 -2.43 2.93
C LEU A 28 -10.24 -1.09 2.36
N THR A 29 -11.15 -0.16 2.17
CA THR A 29 -10.87 1.24 1.84
C THR A 29 -11.08 2.08 3.10
N ILE A 30 -10.09 2.91 3.41
CA ILE A 30 -10.12 3.89 4.49
C ILE A 30 -10.08 5.26 3.83
N ASP A 31 -11.23 5.93 3.82
CA ASP A 31 -11.40 7.21 3.14
C ASP A 31 -11.50 8.37 4.13
N ASN A 32 -10.73 9.42 3.88
CA ASN A 32 -10.82 10.67 4.63
C ASN A 32 -10.50 11.85 3.69
N PRO A 33 -10.71 13.11 4.17
CA PRO A 33 -10.55 14.28 3.31
C PRO A 33 -9.13 14.51 2.76
N GLU A 34 -8.10 13.94 3.37
CA GLU A 34 -6.70 14.16 3.00
C GLU A 34 -6.10 13.00 2.20
N TYR A 35 -6.61 11.78 2.36
CA TYR A 35 -6.06 10.59 1.72
C TYR A 35 -7.06 9.43 1.65
N THR A 36 -6.87 8.54 0.68
CA THR A 36 -7.52 7.24 0.61
C THR A 36 -6.47 6.13 0.70
N GLU A 37 -6.59 5.27 1.72
CA GLU A 37 -5.75 4.07 1.87
C GLU A 37 -6.54 2.80 1.59
N TYR A 38 -5.86 1.82 1.02
CA TYR A 38 -6.36 0.49 0.72
C TYR A 38 -5.56 -0.57 1.49
N VAL A 39 -6.27 -1.47 2.16
CA VAL A 39 -5.68 -2.60 2.90
C VAL A 39 -6.23 -3.90 2.34
N GLU A 40 -5.35 -4.73 1.79
CA GLU A 40 -5.72 -6.06 1.29
C GLU A 40 -5.69 -7.08 2.43
N PHE A 41 -6.76 -7.86 2.55
CA PHE A 41 -6.85 -9.01 3.42
C PHE A 41 -6.87 -10.31 2.60
N LYS A 42 -6.16 -11.33 3.10
CA LYS A 42 -6.19 -12.71 2.60
C LYS A 42 -6.31 -13.68 3.77
N GLY A 43 -7.45 -14.38 3.85
CA GLY A 43 -7.73 -15.32 4.93
C GLY A 43 -7.70 -14.69 6.33
N GLY A 44 -8.02 -13.39 6.43
CA GLY A 44 -7.99 -12.61 7.67
C GLY A 44 -6.64 -11.95 7.99
N SER A 45 -5.57 -12.26 7.25
CA SER A 45 -4.27 -11.59 7.40
C SER A 45 -4.16 -10.40 6.45
N ILE A 46 -3.48 -9.33 6.87
CA ILE A 46 -3.15 -8.22 5.97
C ILE A 46 -2.04 -8.68 5.02
N SER A 47 -2.31 -8.62 3.71
CA SER A 47 -1.36 -9.03 2.66
C SER A 47 -0.79 -7.88 1.86
N GLY A 48 -1.33 -6.67 2.01
CA GLY A 48 -0.81 -5.51 1.28
C GLY A 48 -1.48 -4.20 1.68
N PHE A 49 -0.78 -3.11 1.35
CA PHE A 49 -1.23 -1.74 1.54
C PHE A 49 -1.01 -0.96 0.24
N SER A 50 -1.90 -0.03 -0.09
CA SER A 50 -1.71 0.93 -1.17
C SER A 50 -2.41 2.23 -0.84
N SER A 51 -1.76 3.35 -1.15
CA SER A 51 -2.38 4.68 -1.08
C SER A 51 -2.83 5.09 -2.47
N ALA A 52 -3.99 5.73 -2.60
CA ALA A 52 -4.43 6.30 -3.88
C ALA A 52 -3.53 7.49 -4.28
N GLU A 53 -3.13 8.31 -3.31
CA GLU A 53 -2.38 9.56 -3.51
C GLU A 53 -0.87 9.35 -3.40
N ARG A 54 -0.40 8.39 -2.60
CA ARG A 54 1.05 8.20 -2.34
C ARG A 54 1.71 7.16 -3.25
N LYS A 55 1.64 7.37 -4.57
CA LYS A 55 2.32 6.53 -5.57
C LYS A 55 3.88 6.64 -5.55
N LYS A 56 4.49 7.42 -4.65
CA LYS A 56 5.91 7.84 -4.73
C LYS A 56 6.84 7.45 -3.57
N LEU A 57 6.39 6.62 -2.62
CA LEU A 57 7.14 6.47 -1.37
C LEU A 57 8.41 5.62 -1.47
N ILE A 58 8.48 4.62 -2.35
CA ILE A 58 9.66 3.74 -2.39
C ILE A 58 10.92 4.51 -2.82
N GLY A 59 10.81 5.40 -3.82
CA GLY A 59 11.90 6.24 -4.29
C GLY A 59 12.32 7.26 -3.24
N GLU A 60 11.36 7.88 -2.55
CA GLU A 60 11.61 8.84 -1.48
C GLU A 60 12.28 8.18 -0.26
N ILE A 61 11.80 7.00 0.16
CA ILE A 61 12.39 6.22 1.26
C ILE A 61 13.83 5.84 0.92
N LEU A 62 14.07 5.31 -0.28
CA LEU A 62 15.41 4.92 -0.71
C LEU A 62 16.34 6.14 -0.88
N THR A 63 15.82 7.29 -1.31
CA THR A 63 16.60 8.53 -1.40
C THR A 63 16.94 9.08 -0.01
N ALA A 64 15.96 9.12 0.90
CA ALA A 64 16.17 9.58 2.27
C ALA A 64 17.15 8.68 3.04
N GLY A 65 17.16 7.37 2.76
CA GLY A 65 18.15 6.42 3.27
C GLY A 65 19.52 6.49 2.61
N GLY A 66 19.71 7.34 1.60
CA GLY A 66 20.97 7.48 0.86
C GLY A 66 21.29 6.33 -0.10
N HIS A 67 20.30 5.49 -0.42
CA HIS A 67 20.44 4.34 -1.31
C HIS A 67 20.26 4.67 -2.79
N LEU A 68 19.53 5.75 -3.09
CA LEU A 68 19.33 6.24 -4.45
C LEU A 68 19.53 7.75 -4.49
N SER A 69 20.07 8.25 -5.60
CA SER A 69 20.00 9.68 -5.91
C SER A 69 18.66 10.04 -6.58
N PRO A 70 18.23 11.32 -6.51
CA PRO A 70 17.06 11.79 -7.25
C PRO A 70 17.13 11.51 -8.76
N GLU A 71 18.33 11.58 -9.34
CA GLU A 71 18.59 11.26 -10.74
C GLU A 71 18.37 9.77 -11.04
N GLU A 72 18.79 8.87 -10.14
CA GLU A 72 18.59 7.43 -10.28
C GLU A 72 17.12 7.04 -10.20
N VAL A 73 16.39 7.63 -9.25
CA VAL A 73 14.92 7.49 -9.17
C VAL A 73 14.28 7.99 -10.46
N LYS A 74 14.71 9.14 -10.98
CA LYS A 74 14.19 9.68 -12.24
C LYS A 74 14.43 8.73 -13.41
N ARG A 75 15.64 8.15 -13.54
CA ARG A 75 15.94 7.15 -14.58
C ARG A 75 15.01 5.94 -14.49
N ALA A 76 14.79 5.42 -13.27
CA ALA A 76 13.92 4.27 -13.06
C ALA A 76 12.46 4.58 -13.40
N VAL A 77 11.96 5.77 -13.06
CA VAL A 77 10.62 6.23 -13.44
C VAL A 77 10.48 6.42 -14.94
N ASP A 78 11.50 6.98 -15.61
CA ASP A 78 11.49 7.14 -17.07
C ASP A 78 11.52 5.79 -17.79
N HIS A 79 12.23 4.80 -17.22
CA HIS A 79 12.19 3.42 -17.69
C HIS A 79 10.79 2.81 -17.51
N GLN A 80 10.18 2.96 -16.33
CA GLN A 80 8.82 2.48 -16.05
C GLN A 80 7.78 3.08 -17.00
N LYS A 81 7.88 4.38 -17.31
CA LYS A 81 6.94 5.03 -18.24
C LYS A 81 7.04 4.47 -19.66
N LYS A 82 8.24 4.05 -20.08
CA LYS A 82 8.45 3.47 -21.41
C LYS A 82 8.04 2.01 -21.49
N ASN A 83 8.28 1.24 -20.43
CA ASN A 83 8.23 -0.22 -20.48
C ASN A 83 7.10 -0.83 -19.63
N GLY A 84 6.42 -0.02 -18.81
CA GLY A 84 5.49 -0.50 -17.78
C GLY A 84 6.23 -1.11 -16.58
N GLY A 85 5.53 -1.91 -15.79
CA GLY A 85 6.10 -2.62 -14.64
C GLY A 85 6.05 -1.84 -13.31
N ARG A 86 6.51 -2.50 -12.23
CA ARG A 86 6.55 -1.92 -10.89
C ARG A 86 7.90 -1.25 -10.68
N LEU A 87 7.90 -0.01 -10.19
CA LEU A 87 9.13 0.76 -9.97
C LEU A 87 10.16 0.02 -9.10
N GLY A 88 9.70 -0.68 -8.06
CA GLY A 88 10.58 -1.48 -7.20
C GLY A 88 11.32 -2.59 -7.95
N ASP A 89 10.62 -3.33 -8.82
CA ASP A 89 11.24 -4.39 -9.63
C ASP A 89 12.23 -3.80 -10.63
N ILE A 90 11.88 -2.69 -11.27
CA ILE A 90 12.77 -1.96 -12.19
C ILE A 90 14.04 -1.49 -11.48
N LEU A 91 13.95 -1.02 -10.24
CA LEU A 91 15.13 -0.60 -9.46
C LEU A 91 16.08 -1.78 -9.19
N VAL A 92 15.55 -2.99 -9.02
CA VAL A 92 16.35 -4.22 -8.86
C VAL A 92 16.91 -4.68 -10.20
N GLU A 93 16.10 -4.67 -11.27
CA GLU A 93 16.50 -5.04 -12.63
C GLU A 93 17.61 -4.14 -13.19
N LEU A 94 17.57 -2.85 -12.85
CA LEU A 94 18.61 -1.88 -13.21
C LEU A 94 19.80 -1.90 -12.24
N GLU A 95 19.86 -2.88 -11.34
CA GLU A 95 20.92 -3.09 -10.33
C GLU A 95 21.17 -1.86 -9.44
N MET A 96 20.19 -0.96 -9.30
CA MET A 96 20.31 0.24 -8.47
C MET A 96 20.13 -0.08 -6.99
N ILE A 97 19.37 -1.13 -6.67
CA ILE A 97 19.21 -1.68 -5.32
C ILE A 97 19.17 -3.21 -5.37
N THR A 98 19.40 -3.86 -4.23
CA THR A 98 19.19 -5.31 -4.10
C THR A 98 17.72 -5.64 -3.79
N ARG A 99 17.30 -6.89 -4.06
CA ARG A 99 15.98 -7.40 -3.66
C ARG A 99 15.72 -7.24 -2.17
N GLN A 100 16.71 -7.57 -1.33
CA GLN A 100 16.61 -7.39 0.12
C GLN A 100 16.35 -5.92 0.50
N ARG A 101 17.02 -4.97 -0.15
CA ARG A 101 16.82 -3.53 0.15
C ARG A 101 15.44 -3.05 -0.27
N LEU A 102 14.92 -3.57 -1.39
CA LEU A 102 13.54 -3.31 -1.77
C LEU A 102 12.56 -3.82 -0.70
N GLU A 103 12.75 -5.03 -0.19
CA GLU A 103 11.90 -5.61 0.85
C GLU A 103 11.94 -4.79 2.16
N GLU A 104 13.11 -4.34 2.59
CA GLU A 104 13.27 -3.46 3.75
C GLU A 104 12.57 -2.11 3.57
N ALA A 105 12.73 -1.47 2.40
CA ALA A 105 12.06 -0.21 2.09
C ALA A 105 10.53 -0.38 2.01
N MET A 106 10.06 -1.52 1.49
CA MET A 106 8.64 -1.86 1.49
C MET A 106 8.09 -2.05 2.90
N ALA A 107 8.82 -2.74 3.79
CA ALA A 107 8.41 -2.91 5.18
C ALA A 107 8.30 -1.57 5.92
N LEU A 108 9.27 -0.65 5.72
CA LEU A 108 9.22 0.69 6.29
C LEU A 108 8.03 1.49 5.76
N HIS A 109 7.77 1.40 4.45
CA HIS A 109 6.61 2.02 3.84
C HIS A 109 5.30 1.50 4.44
N GLN A 110 5.15 0.18 4.57
CA GLN A 110 3.97 -0.45 5.15
C GLN A 110 3.75 -0.02 6.61
N MET A 111 4.82 0.09 7.39
CA MET A 111 4.75 0.58 8.77
C MET A 111 4.21 2.02 8.85
N SER A 112 4.64 2.89 7.94
CA SER A 112 4.12 4.26 7.83
C SER A 112 2.63 4.30 7.49
N VAL A 113 2.19 3.46 6.55
CA VAL A 113 0.76 3.37 6.18
C VAL A 113 -0.07 2.83 7.33
N LEU A 114 0.41 1.79 8.02
CA LEU A 114 -0.26 1.23 9.19
C LEU A 114 -0.43 2.28 10.29
N ALA A 115 0.60 3.08 10.56
CA ALA A 115 0.52 4.16 11.53
C ALA A 115 -0.57 5.19 11.16
N LEU A 116 -0.71 5.53 9.88
CA LEU A 116 -1.79 6.41 9.41
C LEU A 116 -3.15 5.76 9.62
N CYS A 117 -3.33 4.50 9.21
CA CYS A 117 -4.57 3.75 9.39
C CYS A 117 -5.00 3.69 10.86
N LEU A 118 -4.07 3.53 11.79
CA LEU A 118 -4.33 3.55 13.24
C LEU A 118 -4.67 4.95 13.77
N SER A 119 -4.18 6.01 13.10
CA SER A 119 -4.45 7.41 13.47
C SER A 119 -5.67 8.02 12.78
N ALA A 120 -6.28 7.27 11.86
CA ALA A 120 -7.38 7.68 10.98
C ALA A 120 -8.68 7.92 11.78
N LYS A 121 -8.71 9.02 12.52
CA LYS A 121 -9.91 9.50 13.21
C LYS A 121 -10.92 9.96 12.16
N ASP A 122 -12.20 9.67 12.41
CA ASP A 122 -13.32 10.11 11.56
C ASP A 122 -13.32 9.63 10.11
N SER A 123 -12.50 8.64 9.75
CA SER A 123 -12.49 8.06 8.40
C SER A 123 -13.72 7.19 8.16
N GLU A 124 -14.21 7.21 6.93
CA GLU A 124 -15.24 6.27 6.47
C GLU A 124 -14.57 5.00 5.96
N LEU A 125 -14.98 3.86 6.50
CA LEU A 125 -14.43 2.56 6.12
C LEU A 125 -15.46 1.79 5.30
N SER A 126 -15.01 1.20 4.21
CA SER A 126 -15.80 0.29 3.37
C SER A 126 -14.98 -0.93 2.98
N PHE A 127 -15.61 -2.11 2.91
CA PHE A 127 -14.94 -3.35 2.56
C PHE A 127 -15.54 -3.97 1.31
N GLU A 128 -14.68 -4.29 0.35
CA GLU A 128 -15.01 -4.96 -0.89
C GLU A 128 -14.46 -6.39 -0.87
N PRO A 129 -15.33 -7.41 -0.77
CA PRO A 129 -14.90 -8.81 -0.75
C PRO A 129 -14.45 -9.29 -2.13
N ASP A 130 -13.57 -10.29 -2.14
CA ASP A 130 -13.13 -11.05 -3.32
C ASP A 130 -12.50 -10.21 -4.43
N ILE A 131 -11.93 -9.05 -4.09
CA ILE A 131 -11.09 -8.26 -4.97
C ILE A 131 -9.64 -8.22 -4.48
N ALA A 132 -8.71 -8.06 -5.41
CA ALA A 132 -7.30 -7.89 -5.11
C ALA A 132 -6.94 -6.40 -5.10
N LEU A 133 -5.90 -6.04 -4.35
CA LEU A 133 -5.42 -4.65 -4.26
C LEU A 133 -5.11 -4.03 -5.63
N GLU A 134 -4.70 -4.85 -6.59
CA GLU A 134 -4.36 -4.43 -7.94
C GLU A 134 -5.54 -3.84 -8.71
N SER A 135 -6.79 -4.18 -8.35
CA SER A 135 -7.98 -3.60 -8.99
C SER A 135 -8.31 -2.19 -8.50
N LYS A 136 -7.62 -1.69 -7.47
CA LYS A 136 -7.80 -0.33 -6.91
C LYS A 136 -6.78 0.70 -7.43
N LYS A 137 -5.83 0.29 -8.28
CA LYS A 137 -4.66 1.10 -8.70
C LYS A 137 -4.87 1.99 -9.91
#